data_AF-A0A7X0VY18-F1
#
_entry.id   AF-A0A7X0VY18-F1
#
_cell.length_a   1.000
_cell.length_b   1.000
_cell.length_c   1.000
_cell.angle_alpha   90.00
_cell.angle_beta   90.00
_cell.angle_gamma   90.00
#
_symmetry.space_group_name_H-M   'P 1'
#
loop_
_entity.id
_entity.type
_entity.pdbx_description
1 polymer ?
#
loop_
_entity_poly.entity_id
_entity_poly.type
_entity_poly.pdbx_seq_one_letter_code
_entity_poly.pdbx_strand_id
1 'polypeptide(L)'
;MIRINREQTEAELRKFVGSDVYVHSEATSYVFVRNFKVRLTEAFVAGDGPSYRVALRFDGHGWLRMEGLTHYETDEAGRLLLAGFDDRGRMDVALHLGRGPFPE
;
A
#
# COMPACT_ATOMS: atom_id res chain seq x y z
N MET A 1 10.05 2.29 -8.94
CA MET A 1 9.81 2.65 -7.53
C MET A 1 10.98 3.42 -6.94
N ILE A 2 10.70 4.38 -6.05
CA ILE A 2 11.70 5.15 -5.29
C ILE A 2 11.57 4.87 -3.80
N ARG A 3 12.60 5.18 -3.00
CA ARG A 3 12.54 5.02 -1.53
C ARG A 3 11.38 5.82 -0.94
N ILE A 4 10.72 5.24 0.06
CA ILE A 4 9.65 5.93 0.78
C ILE A 4 10.18 7.22 1.40
N ASN A 5 9.60 8.34 0.97
CA ASN A 5 9.53 9.55 1.76
C ASN A 5 8.21 9.51 2.52
N ARG A 6 8.25 9.45 3.85
CA ARG A 6 7.07 9.21 4.69
C ARG A 6 5.94 10.19 4.38
N GLU A 7 6.23 11.49 4.34
CA GLU A 7 5.23 12.54 4.16
C GLU A 7 4.61 12.51 2.77
N GLN A 8 5.44 12.35 1.72
CA GLN A 8 4.94 12.25 0.35
C GLN A 8 4.11 10.98 0.14
N THR A 9 4.57 9.84 0.68
CA THR A 9 3.85 8.56 0.58
C THR A 9 2.50 8.63 1.29
N GLU A 10 2.45 9.27 2.47
CA GLU A 10 1.21 9.47 3.19
C GLU A 10 0.26 10.43 2.43
N ALA A 11 0.79 11.47 1.79
CA ALA A 11 -0.01 12.35 0.93
C ALA A 11 -0.61 11.60 -0.26
N GLU A 12 0.14 10.71 -0.92
CA GLU A 12 -0.37 9.86 -2.00
C GLU A 12 -1.46 8.90 -1.50
N LEU A 13 -1.27 8.25 -0.35
CA LEU A 13 -2.27 7.38 0.28
C LEU A 13 -3.58 8.13 0.58
N ARG A 14 -3.47 9.35 1.12
CA ARG A 14 -4.63 10.17 1.50
C ARG A 14 -5.49 10.57 0.31
N LYS A 15 -4.99 10.55 -0.93
CA LYS A 15 -5.80 10.77 -2.14
C LYS A 15 -6.92 9.73 -2.34
N PHE A 16 -6.79 8.57 -1.70
CA PHE A 16 -7.79 7.49 -1.77
C PHE A 16 -8.82 7.54 -0.64
N VAL A 17 -8.56 8.29 0.43
CA VAL A 17 -9.46 8.37 1.60
C VAL A 17 -10.81 8.98 1.19
N GLY A 18 -11.89 8.39 1.69
CA GLY A 18 -13.25 8.80 1.39
C GLY A 18 -13.84 8.19 0.11
N SER A 19 -13.09 7.33 -0.60
CA SER A 19 -13.53 6.68 -1.84
C SER A 19 -13.46 5.14 -1.77
N ASP A 20 -14.16 4.48 -2.69
CA ASP A 20 -14.02 3.05 -2.90
C ASP A 20 -12.66 2.78 -3.56
N VAL A 21 -11.92 1.81 -3.03
CA VAL A 21 -10.55 1.47 -3.45
C VAL A 21 -10.47 -0.03 -3.68
N TYR A 22 -9.81 -0.42 -4.77
CA TYR A 22 -9.36 -1.80 -4.99
C TYR A 22 -7.96 -1.93 -4.42
N VAL A 23 -7.80 -2.87 -3.50
CA VAL A 23 -6.53 -3.14 -2.86
C VAL A 23 -6.03 -4.51 -3.28
N HIS A 24 -4.74 -4.56 -3.60
CA HIS A 24 -4.00 -5.78 -3.78
C HIS A 24 -2.86 -5.81 -2.75
N SER A 25 -2.68 -6.94 -2.10
CA SER A 25 -1.68 -7.10 -1.06
C SER A 25 -1.05 -8.48 -1.16
N GLU A 26 0.27 -8.52 -1.07
CA GLU A 26 1.05 -9.75 -1.13
C GLU A 26 2.13 -9.71 -0.05
N ALA A 27 2.35 -10.85 0.58
CA ALA A 27 3.50 -11.11 1.44
C ALA A 27 4.00 -12.51 1.11
N THR A 28 5.26 -12.62 0.71
CA THR A 28 5.86 -13.84 0.19
C THR A 28 5.63 -15.00 1.15
N SER A 29 4.96 -16.07 0.69
CA SER A 29 4.61 -17.27 1.48
C SER A 29 3.53 -17.13 2.56
N TYR A 30 2.94 -15.94 2.75
CA TYR A 30 1.98 -15.71 3.85
C TYR A 30 0.59 -15.30 3.36
N VAL A 31 0.50 -14.34 2.45
CA VAL A 31 -0.77 -13.74 2.05
C VAL A 31 -0.72 -13.36 0.58
N PHE A 32 -1.79 -13.67 -0.13
CA PHE A 32 -2.07 -13.08 -1.43
C PHE A 32 -3.55 -12.72 -1.49
N VAL A 33 -3.84 -11.44 -1.72
CA VAL A 33 -5.20 -10.92 -1.94
C VAL A 33 -5.14 -9.95 -3.12
N ARG A 34 -6.09 -10.06 -4.06
CA ARG A 34 -6.17 -9.17 -5.22
C ARG A 34 -7.58 -8.66 -5.38
N ASN A 35 -7.71 -7.39 -5.77
CA ASN A 35 -8.97 -6.75 -6.12
C ASN A 35 -10.02 -6.78 -5.00
N PHE A 36 -9.60 -6.78 -3.74
CA PHE A 36 -10.55 -6.61 -2.64
C PHE A 36 -10.99 -5.15 -2.60
N LYS A 37 -12.29 -4.92 -2.74
CA LYS A 37 -12.87 -3.57 -2.82
C LYS A 37 -13.33 -3.15 -1.42
N VAL A 38 -12.88 -1.98 -0.98
CA VAL A 38 -13.28 -1.39 0.31
C VAL A 38 -13.51 0.11 0.24
N ARG A 39 -14.29 0.64 1.18
CA ARG A 39 -14.38 2.09 1.40
C ARG A 39 -13.28 2.53 2.36
N LEU A 40 -12.24 3.16 1.83
CA LEU A 40 -11.12 3.63 2.66
C LEU A 40 -11.53 4.84 3.49
N THR A 41 -11.34 4.78 4.81
CA THR A 41 -11.73 5.85 5.74
C THR A 41 -10.53 6.59 6.33
N GLU A 42 -9.43 5.89 6.60
CA GLU A 42 -8.20 6.49 7.14
C GLU A 42 -6.98 5.76 6.58
N ALA A 43 -5.87 6.47 6.42
CA ALA A 43 -4.60 5.92 5.96
C ALA A 43 -3.43 6.57 6.69
N PHE A 44 -2.47 5.75 7.13
CA PHE A 44 -1.33 6.18 7.93
C PHE A 44 -0.04 5.53 7.43
N VAL A 45 1.06 6.29 7.47
CA VAL A 45 2.42 5.77 7.28
C VAL A 45 3.20 6.01 8.56
N ALA A 46 3.89 4.99 9.06
CA ALA A 46 4.73 5.10 10.26
C ALA A 46 6.09 4.42 10.08
N GLY A 47 7.06 4.83 10.89
CA GLY A 47 8.46 4.42 10.80
C GLY A 47 9.37 5.60 10.47
N ASP A 48 10.65 5.45 10.79
CA ASP A 48 11.69 6.47 10.64
C ASP A 48 12.82 6.03 9.68
N GLY A 49 12.58 4.96 8.91
CA GLY A 49 13.51 4.41 7.93
C GLY A 49 14.46 3.34 8.52
N PRO A 50 15.04 2.47 7.67
CA PRO A 50 14.87 2.39 6.20
C PRO A 50 13.60 1.64 5.75
N SER A 51 12.82 1.12 6.69
CA SER A 51 11.57 0.39 6.46
C SER A 51 10.40 1.07 7.19
N TYR A 52 9.22 0.97 6.60
CA TYR A 52 8.00 1.64 7.02
C TYR A 52 6.83 0.66 7.09
N ARG A 53 5.78 1.10 7.78
CA ARG A 53 4.49 0.42 7.83
C ARG A 53 3.38 1.32 7.35
N VAL A 54 2.40 0.72 6.67
CA VAL A 54 1.17 1.38 6.24
C VAL A 54 -0.01 0.73 6.94
N ALA A 55 -0.91 1.54 7.48
CA ALA A 55 -2.18 1.09 8.05
C ALA A 55 -3.35 1.78 7.35
N LEU A 56 -4.32 0.99 6.92
CA LEU A 56 -5.55 1.42 6.26
C LEU A 56 -6.73 1.03 7.14
N ARG A 57 -7.56 2.00 7.50
CA ARG A 57 -8.88 1.74 8.08
C ARG A 57 -9.92 1.79 6.97
N PHE A 58 -10.82 0.82 6.96
CA PHE A 58 -11.84 0.72 5.93
C PHE A 58 -13.19 0.24 6.49
N ASP A 59 -14.25 0.57 5.78
CA ASP A 59 -15.64 0.20 6.10
C ASP A 59 -16.05 0.51 7.56
N GLY A 60 -15.40 1.51 8.17
CA GLY A 60 -15.62 1.97 9.55
C GLY A 60 -15.00 1.11 10.67
N HIS A 61 -14.77 -0.18 10.43
CA HIS A 61 -14.31 -1.13 11.46
C HIS A 61 -13.15 -2.03 11.03
N GLY A 62 -12.91 -2.18 9.72
CA GLY A 62 -11.84 -3.00 9.18
C GLY A 62 -10.48 -2.29 9.25
N TRP A 63 -9.42 -3.08 9.40
CA TRP A 63 -8.04 -2.61 9.37
C TRP A 63 -7.19 -3.54 8.50
N LEU A 64 -6.36 -2.96 7.65
CA LEU A 64 -5.28 -3.63 6.96
C LEU A 64 -3.98 -2.96 7.38
N ARG A 65 -2.99 -3.76 7.76
CA ARG A 65 -1.66 -3.27 8.11
C ARG A 65 -0.61 -4.04 7.31
N MET A 66 0.29 -3.32 6.66
CA MET A 66 1.44 -3.88 5.96
C MET A 66 2.73 -3.35 6.61
N GLU A 67 3.61 -4.26 6.98
CA GLU A 67 4.95 -3.97 7.47
C GLU A 67 5.99 -4.15 6.37
N GLY A 68 7.20 -3.62 6.56
CA GLY A 68 8.32 -3.96 5.68
C GLY A 68 8.41 -3.15 4.39
N LEU A 69 7.58 -2.12 4.21
CA LEU A 69 7.55 -1.32 2.98
C LEU A 69 8.78 -0.39 2.94
N THR A 70 9.49 -0.40 1.81
CA THR A 70 10.74 0.39 1.65
C THR A 70 10.68 1.34 0.46
N HIS A 71 9.83 1.06 -0.53
CA HIS A 71 9.70 1.83 -1.76
C HIS A 71 8.24 2.09 -2.11
N TYR A 72 8.02 3.14 -2.90
CA TYR A 72 6.71 3.48 -3.45
C TYR A 72 6.84 4.06 -4.88
N GLU A 73 5.74 4.03 -5.62
CA GLU A 73 5.53 4.83 -6.83
C GLU A 73 4.03 5.04 -7.08
N THR A 74 3.71 6.15 -7.73
CA THR A 74 2.41 6.35 -8.36
C THR A 74 2.60 6.14 -9.86
N ASP A 75 1.86 5.19 -10.44
CA ASP A 75 1.98 4.87 -11.86
C ASP A 75 1.13 5.79 -12.77
N GLU A 76 1.23 5.59 -14.08
CA GLU A 76 0.51 6.39 -15.09
C GLU A 76 -1.02 6.25 -14.99
N ALA A 77 -1.51 5.13 -14.43
CA ALA A 77 -2.93 4.91 -14.18
C ALA A 77 -3.41 5.54 -12.86
N GLY A 78 -2.53 6.25 -12.14
CA GLY A 78 -2.82 6.86 -10.85
C GLY A 78 -2.98 5.85 -9.71
N ARG A 79 -2.42 4.64 -9.86
CA ARG A 79 -2.38 3.63 -8.79
C ARG A 79 -1.17 3.89 -7.91
N LEU A 80 -1.33 3.72 -6.60
CA LEU A 80 -0.22 3.77 -5.66
C LEU A 80 0.29 2.36 -5.42
N LEU A 81 1.56 2.13 -5.73
CA LEU A 81 2.24 0.86 -5.56
C LEU A 81 3.30 1.00 -4.46
N LEU A 82 3.15 0.26 -3.37
CA LEU A 82 4.13 0.19 -2.28
C LEU A 82 4.75 -1.21 -2.27
N ALA A 83 6.07 -1.29 -2.13
CA ALA A 83 6.78 -2.56 -2.02
C ALA A 83 7.86 -2.54 -0.94
N GLY A 84 8.07 -3.69 -0.33
CA GLY A 84 9.19 -4.00 0.53
C GLY A 84 10.16 -4.93 -0.17
N PHE A 85 11.45 -4.65 -0.03
CA PHE A 85 12.53 -5.45 -0.60
C PHE A 85 13.46 -5.91 0.51
N ASP A 86 13.89 -7.18 0.41
CA ASP A 86 14.90 -7.75 1.31
C ASP A 86 16.32 -7.22 1.00
N ASP A 87 17.30 -7.62 1.81
CA ASP A 87 18.70 -7.19 1.65
C ASP A 87 19.35 -7.68 0.35
N ARG A 88 18.70 -8.59 -0.38
CA ARG A 88 19.14 -9.09 -1.70
C ARG A 88 18.41 -8.39 -2.85
N GLY A 89 17.55 -7.41 -2.56
CA GLY A 89 16.75 -6.69 -3.54
C GLY A 89 15.58 -7.49 -4.10
N ARG A 90 15.15 -8.57 -3.43
CA ARG A 90 13.97 -9.35 -3.81
C ARG A 90 12.74 -8.73 -3.16
N MET A 91 11.65 -8.61 -3.90
CA MET A 91 10.38 -8.13 -3.33
C MET A 91 9.88 -9.16 -2.31
N ASP A 92 9.59 -8.70 -1.10
CA ASP A 92 9.12 -9.53 0.01
C ASP A 92 7.63 -9.29 0.30
N VAL A 93 7.22 -8.02 0.23
CA VAL A 93 5.85 -7.57 0.48
C VAL A 93 5.42 -6.51 -0.53
N ALA A 94 4.11 -6.43 -0.78
CA ALA A 94 3.50 -5.43 -1.65
C ALA A 94 2.13 -4.99 -1.12
N LEU A 95 1.84 -3.69 -1.22
CA LEU A 95 0.52 -3.11 -0.95
C LEU A 95 0.18 -2.11 -2.05
N HIS A 96 -0.81 -2.41 -2.86
CA HIS A 96 -1.20 -1.60 -4.01
C HIS A 96 -2.64 -1.10 -3.86
N LEU A 97 -2.87 0.16 -4.18
CA LEU A 97 -4.18 0.81 -4.14
C LEU A 97 -4.51 1.39 -5.52
N GLY A 98 -5.73 1.11 -6.00
CA GLY A 98 -6.24 1.63 -7.25
C GLY A 98 -7.71 2.02 -7.17
N ARG A 99 -8.17 2.91 -8.07
CA ARG A 99 -9.60 3.25 -8.19
C ARG A 99 -10.40 2.24 -9.01
N GLY A 100 -9.72 1.33 -9.70
CA GLY A 100 -10.28 0.20 -10.42
C GLY A 100 -9.50 -1.07 -10.14
N PRO A 101 -10.01 -2.24 -10.57
CA PRO A 101 -9.33 -3.51 -10.38
C PRO A 101 -7.99 -3.57 -11.11
N PHE A 102 -7.03 -4.27 -10.52
CA PHE A 102 -5.79 -4.67 -11.16
C PHE A 102 -6.06 -5.78 -12.18
N PRO A 103 -5.41 -5.78 -13.36
CA PRO A 103 -5.53 -6.84 -14.38
C PRO A 103 -5.21 -8.23 -13.82
N GLU A 104 -5.61 -9.31 -14.49
CA GLU A 104 -5.14 -10.67 -14.15
C GLU A 104 -3.69 -10.90 -14.59
#